data_AF-A0A832WA54-F1
#
_entry.id   AF-A0A832WA54-F1
#
_cell.length_a   1.000
_cell.length_b   1.000
_cell.length_c   1.000
_cell.angle_alpha   90.00
_cell.angle_beta   90.00
_cell.angle_gamma   90.00
#
_symmetry.space_group_name_H-M   'P 1'
#
loop_
_entity.id
_entity.type
_entity.pdbx_description
1 polymer ?
#
loop_
_entity_poly.entity_id
_entity_poly.type
_entity_poly.pdbx_seq_one_letter_code
_entity_poly.pdbx_strand_id
1 'polypeptide(L)' 'MSNDAIKDFFAKGRGVLLGFSLILLGALLITVNKIIASFLVLIGIILLALSDYIGESGETSEWDRITEDENE' A
#
# COMPACT_ATOMS: atom_id res chain seq x y z
N MET A 1 -4.65 -11.89 -11.64
CA MET A 1 -5.99 -11.73 -11.03
C MET A 1 -5.97 -11.16 -9.61
N SER A 2 -5.29 -11.73 -8.60
CA SER A 2 -5.24 -11.09 -7.26
C SER A 2 -4.18 -10.01 -7.08
N ASN A 3 -3.07 -10.07 -7.84
CA ASN A 3 -1.94 -9.15 -7.68
C ASN A 3 -2.20 -7.76 -8.32
N ASP A 4 -3.03 -7.71 -9.38
CA ASP A 4 -3.33 -6.49 -10.15
C ASP A 4 -4.22 -5.54 -9.34
N ALA A 5 -5.18 -6.08 -8.59
CA ALA A 5 -6.07 -5.30 -7.73
C ALA A 5 -5.33 -4.64 -6.56
N ILE A 6 -4.33 -5.33 -5.98
CA ILE A 6 -3.50 -4.79 -4.91
C ILE A 6 -2.69 -3.62 -5.47
N LYS A 7 -2.02 -3.82 -6.61
CA LYS A 7 -1.23 -2.77 -7.27
C LYS A 7 -2.08 -1.54 -7.67
N ASP A 8 -3.27 -1.70 -8.25
CA ASP A 8 -4.16 -0.56 -8.56
C ASP A 8 -4.62 0.19 -7.29
N PHE A 9 -4.77 -0.52 -6.17
CA PHE A 9 -5.12 0.10 -4.89
C PHE A 9 -3.99 0.96 -4.33
N PHE A 10 -2.74 0.49 -4.44
CA PHE A 10 -1.55 1.25 -4.02
C PHE A 10 -1.22 2.38 -5.01
N ALA A 11 -1.33 2.15 -6.32
CA ALA A 11 -1.10 3.15 -7.37
C ALA A 11 -2.08 4.32 -7.33
N LYS A 12 -3.34 4.10 -6.93
CA LYS A 12 -4.31 5.17 -6.65
C LYS A 12 -4.03 5.98 -5.37
N GLY A 13 -2.92 5.76 -4.68
CA GLY A 13 -2.58 6.45 -3.43
C GLY A 13 -3.42 6.03 -2.21
N ARG A 14 -4.29 5.01 -2.35
CA ARG A 14 -5.12 4.51 -1.24
C ARG A 14 -4.33 3.63 -0.27
N GLY A 15 -3.15 3.17 -0.69
CA GLY A 15 -2.19 2.43 0.15
C GLY A 15 -1.71 3.22 1.36
N VAL A 16 -1.38 4.50 1.18
CA VAL A 16 -0.98 5.42 2.26
C VAL A 16 -2.10 5.56 3.31
N LEU A 17 -3.35 5.69 2.85
CA LEU A 17 -4.50 5.86 3.73
C LEU A 17 -4.72 4.64 4.63
N LEU A 18 -4.56 3.44 4.07
CA LEU A 18 -4.66 2.18 4.81
C LEU A 18 -3.47 2.01 5.78
N GLY A 19 -2.24 2.26 5.33
CA GLY A 19 -1.04 2.18 6.16
C GLY A 19 -1.10 3.12 7.37
N PHE A 20 -1.46 4.39 7.14
CA PHE A 20 -1.59 5.39 8.20
C PHE A 20 -2.71 5.04 9.20
N SER A 21 -3.87 4.59 8.71
CA SER A 21 -4.98 4.16 9.58
C SER A 21 -4.56 2.97 10.45
N LEU A 22 -3.76 2.04 9.92
CA LEU A 22 -3.28 0.87 10.66
C LEU A 22 -2.25 1.25 11.73
N ILE A 23 -1.37 2.21 11.44
CA ILE A 23 -0.43 2.77 12.43
C ILE A 23 -1.19 3.50 13.54
N LEU A 24 -2.16 4.34 13.19
CA LEU A 24 -2.98 5.07 14.16
C LEU A 24 -3.73 4.09 15.08
N LEU A 25 -4.34 3.06 14.49
CA LEU A 25 -5.03 2.00 15.21
C LEU A 25 -4.06 1.24 16.14
N GLY A 26 -2.89 0.88 15.64
CA GLY A 26 -1.83 0.23 16.44
C GLY A 26 -1.36 1.11 17.61
N ALA A 27 -1.20 2.41 17.40
CA ALA A 27 -0.83 3.36 18.44
C ALA A 27 -1.92 3.47 19.53
N LEU A 28 -3.20 3.50 19.13
CA LEU A 28 -4.33 3.46 20.07
C LEU A 28 -4.36 2.18 20.90
N LEU A 29 -4.09 1.03 20.27
CA LEU A 29 -4.07 -0.29 20.89
C LEU A 29 -2.86 -0.54 21.81
N ILE A 30 -1.85 0.34 21.83
CA ILE A 30 -0.65 0.15 22.66
C ILE A 30 -0.97 0.13 24.16
N THR A 31 -2.06 0.80 24.54
CA THR A 31 -2.57 0.86 25.91
C THR A 31 -3.24 -0.46 26.34
N VAL A 32 -3.72 -1.25 25.38
CA VAL A 32 -4.46 -2.50 25.62
C VAL A 32 -3.56 -3.72 25.44
N ASN A 33 -2.82 -3.80 24.34
CA ASN A 33 -1.93 -4.92 24.06
C ASN A 33 -0.72 -4.50 23.21
N LYS A 34 0.40 -4.28 23.91
CA LYS A 34 1.66 -3.79 23.31
C LYS A 34 2.19 -4.68 22.19
N ILE A 35 2.02 -6.00 22.29
CA ILE A 35 2.52 -6.95 21.29
C ILE A 35 1.74 -6.79 19.98
N ILE A 36 0.40 -6.84 20.07
CA ILE A 36 -0.48 -6.70 18.89
C ILE A 36 -0.34 -5.29 18.28
N ALA A 37 -0.26 -4.27 19.12
CA ALA A 37 0.01 -2.88 18.70
C ALA A 37 1.31 -2.79 17.89
N SER A 38 2.39 -3.40 18.37
CA SER A 38 3.68 -3.39 17.67
C SER A 38 3.59 -4.07 16.30
N PHE A 39 2.87 -5.19 16.18
CA PHE A 39 2.67 -5.85 14.89
C PHE A 39 1.83 -4.99 13.92
N LEU A 40 0.75 -4.35 14.41
CA LEU A 40 -0.09 -3.47 13.59
C LEU A 40 0.70 -2.26 13.07
N VAL A 41 1.49 -1.61 13.93
CA VAL A 41 2.35 -0.50 13.53
C VAL A 41 3.38 -0.96 12.50
N LEU A 42 4.03 -2.11 12.72
CA LEU A 42 5.00 -2.66 11.78
C LEU A 42 4.38 -2.92 10.40
N ILE A 43 3.21 -3.54 10.35
CA ILE A 43 2.49 -3.81 9.10
C ILE A 43 2.12 -2.48 8.43
N GLY A 44 1.64 -1.50 9.17
CA GLY A 44 1.29 -0.18 8.63
C GLY A 44 2.49 0.56 8.02
N ILE A 45 3.68 0.44 8.63
CA ILE A 45 4.93 0.98 8.08
C ILE A 45 5.31 0.26 6.78
N ILE A 46 5.20 -1.07 6.73
CA ILE A 46 5.48 -1.85 5.51
C ILE A 46 4.53 -1.42 4.39
N LEU A 47 3.25 -1.19 4.68
CA LEU A 47 2.27 -0.73 3.69
C LEU A 47 2.57 0.69 3.19
N LEU A 48 3.03 1.58 4.07
CA LEU A 48 3.49 2.92 3.67
C LEU A 48 4.70 2.82 2.74
N ALA A 49 5.71 2.02 3.11
CA ALA A 49 6.90 1.81 2.29
C ALA A 49 6.56 1.18 0.92
N LEU A 50 5.61 0.23 0.88
CA LEU A 50 5.13 -0.33 -0.39
C LEU A 50 4.37 0.71 -1.22
N SER A 51 3.56 1.55 -0.57
CA SER A 51 2.83 2.61 -1.25
C SER A 51 3.77 3.66 -1.84
N ASP A 52 4.85 3.98 -1.13
CA ASP A 52 5.90 4.89 -1.58
C ASP A 52 6.67 4.27 -2.76
N TYR A 53 7.08 3.00 -2.63
CA TYR A 53 7.75 2.26 -3.70
C TYR A 53 6.91 2.16 -4.98
N ILE A 54 5.61 1.86 -4.86
CA ILE A 54 4.68 1.79 -6.00
C ILE A 54 4.36 3.19 -6.57
N GLY A 55 4.28 4.21 -5.71
CA GLY A 55 4.07 5.59 -6.12
C GLY A 55 5.24 6.15 -6.93
N GLU A 56 6.47 5.93 -6.47
CA GLU A 56 7.71 6.35 -7.14
C GLU A 56 7.91 5.60 -8.48
N SER A 57 7.57 4.31 -8.52
CA SER A 57 7.58 3.52 -9.78
C SER A 57 6.39 3.80 -10.71
N GLY A 58 5.50 4.73 -10.32
CA GLY A 58 4.39 5.24 -11.12
C GLY A 58 4.72 6.46 -11.99
N GLU A 59 5.90 7.08 -11.85
CA GLU A 59 6.33 8.19 -12.72
C GLU A 59 6.74 7.75 -14.14
N THR A 60 6.75 6.44 -14.40
CA THR A 60 6.70 5.89 -15.76
C THR A 60 5.60 4.84 -15.78
N SER A 61 4.39 5.22 -16.20
CA SER A 61 3.31 4.26 -16.46
C SER A 61 3.64 3.40 -17.69
N GLU A 62 4.63 2.53 -17.55
CA GLU A 62 4.96 1.48 -18.52
C GLU A 62 3.82 0.43 -18.59
N TRP A 63 2.87 0.48 -17.67
CA TRP A 63 1.64 -0.31 -17.67
C TRP A 63 0.54 0.21 -18.61
N ASP A 64 0.63 1.46 -19.08
CA ASP A 64 -0.31 1.97 -20.10
C ASP A 64 0.09 1.52 -21.52
N ARG A 65 1.38 1.20 -21.73
CA ARG A 65 1.89 0.70 -23.02
C ARG A 65 1.49 -0.74 -23.33
N ILE A 66 1.22 -1.57 -22.33
CA ILE A 66 0.94 -3.01 -22.55
C ILE A 66 -0.51 -3.24 -22.99
N THR A 67 -1.42 -2.27 -22.78
CA THR A 67 -2.83 -2.42 -23.18
C THR A 67 -3.11 -1.93 -24.60
N GLU A 68 -2.20 -1.19 -25.24
CA GLU A 68 -2.35 -0.74 -26.63
C GLU A 68 -1.76 -1.71 -27.67
N ASP A 69 -0.74 -2.51 -27.33
CA ASP A 69 -0.07 -3.44 -28.27
C ASP A 69 -0.76 -4.82 -28.41
N GLU A 70 -1.88 -5.09 -27.74
CA GLU A 70 -2.70 -6.30 -27.97
C GLU A 70 -3.90 -6.05 -28.91
N ASN A 71 -4.06 -4.84 -29.45
CA ASN A 71 -5.14 -4.47 -30.37
C ASN A 71 -4.67 -3.93 -31.74
N GLU A 72 -3.41 -4.21 -32.15
CA GLU A 72 -2.98 -4.13 -33.56
C GLU A 72 -2.80 -5.53 -34.19
#